data_AF-Q2H1L7-F1
#
_entry.id   AF-Q2H1L7-F1
#
_cell.length_a   1.000
_cell.length_b   1.000
_cell.length_c   1.000
_cell.angle_alpha   90.00
_cell.angle_beta   90.00
_cell.angle_gamma   90.00
#
_symmetry.space_group_name_H-M   'P 1'
#
loop_
_entity.id
_entity.type
_entity.pdbx_description
1 polymer ?
#
loop_
_entity_poly.entity_id
_entity_poly.type
_entity_poly.pdbx_seq_one_letter_code
_entity_poly.pdbx_strand_id
1 'polypeptide(L)'
;MRITALSLLLGAGSVAALEVDFDSTSSVKAAAKDVAFDLMSYYKGNQSGEIPGLLTEDVSKWWTNALVWSSMIDYWRYTGDDTYNKVTVEGLIFQSGPSLRQPFLPANYSISIANDEQGLWGMAAMQAAEVDFPSPPQGEPSWIELAKAVFDTQAARFSAEKTCGGGLRWAISPTSDMWHVKNTASTAVFLSLGARLYRFTNNETYAEWAERSWNWLTDIGLIDDELNAWDSAVDGNGHCLAILKLQSSHPAAILIQAAAYMTSQTPNTTTAYQTWKTRLNNLTSHTLAHFFPASTNLTLIERMCKRPPNDNDKSTITAPKSSFCLSDQHYYKSLTLHALHNAAAVIPPLHEPDHPLARALRATAEAAARSCVAGDTGRGCALEWATEVPGTVFGGSVPAELTALAAVLAALGGGLPPVRGGDGQGDEGVEGGGGGGNGGGNGGGEGGEGGEEGGNGDGGSGGASVRVTMGLVLAGLAAALL
;
A
#
# COMPACT_ATOMS: atom_id res chain seq x y z
N MET A 1 -12.82 38.67 53.64
CA MET A 1 -12.81 38.40 52.19
C MET A 1 -11.47 37.75 51.87
N ARG A 2 -11.39 36.41 51.86
CA ARG A 2 -10.17 35.67 51.51
C ARG A 2 -10.32 35.24 50.06
N ILE A 3 -9.51 35.78 49.17
CA ILE A 3 -9.47 35.39 47.77
C ILE A 3 -8.59 34.14 47.69
N THR A 4 -9.22 33.00 47.44
CA THR A 4 -8.55 31.73 47.18
C THR A 4 -8.05 31.78 45.73
N ALA A 5 -6.73 31.87 45.53
CA ALA A 5 -6.13 31.70 44.20
C ALA A 5 -6.12 30.20 43.87
N LEU A 6 -7.00 29.79 42.97
CA LEU A 6 -7.02 28.44 42.41
C LEU A 6 -5.95 28.39 41.30
N SER A 7 -4.80 27.79 41.60
CA SER A 7 -3.76 27.51 40.60
C SER A 7 -4.27 26.44 39.63
N LEU A 8 -4.71 26.88 38.46
CA LEU A 8 -5.04 26.03 37.33
C LEU A 8 -3.71 25.50 36.75
N LEU A 9 -3.29 24.30 37.15
CA LEU A 9 -2.29 23.55 36.39
C LEU A 9 -2.96 23.08 35.09
N LEU A 10 -2.90 23.91 34.05
CA LEU A 10 -2.98 23.37 32.70
C LEU A 10 -1.72 22.52 32.50
N GLY A 11 -1.90 21.21 32.42
CA GLY A 11 -0.88 20.32 31.89
C GLY A 11 -0.65 20.70 30.43
N ALA A 12 0.33 21.57 30.19
CA ALA A 12 0.94 21.67 28.87
C ALA A 12 1.64 20.32 28.65
N GLY A 13 0.98 19.41 27.94
CA GLY A 13 1.66 18.25 27.36
C GLY A 13 2.86 18.79 26.61
N SER A 14 4.05 18.29 26.94
CA SER A 14 5.28 18.72 26.26
C SER A 14 5.14 18.33 24.79
N VAL A 15 4.97 19.34 23.94
CA VAL A 15 5.01 19.24 22.48
C VAL A 15 6.45 18.80 22.14
N ALA A 16 6.65 17.50 21.97
CA ALA A 16 7.96 16.90 21.80
C ALA A 16 8.10 16.33 20.38
N ALA A 17 9.26 16.57 19.77
CA ALA A 17 9.66 15.94 18.53
C ALA A 17 9.65 14.41 18.65
N LEU A 18 9.51 13.71 17.53
CA LEU A 18 9.62 12.26 17.51
C LEU A 18 11.07 11.82 17.80
N GLU A 19 11.32 11.31 19.01
CA GLU A 19 12.60 10.72 19.39
C GLU A 19 12.55 9.20 19.23
N VAL A 20 13.49 8.62 18.48
CA VAL A 20 13.52 7.19 18.18
C VAL A 20 14.92 6.63 18.35
N ASP A 21 15.05 5.65 19.26
CA ASP A 21 16.22 4.78 19.35
C ASP A 21 16.00 3.56 18.44
N PHE A 22 16.63 3.57 17.26
CA PHE A 22 16.50 2.50 16.27
C PHE A 22 17.22 1.19 16.66
N ASP A 23 17.97 1.18 17.76
CA ASP A 23 18.52 -0.06 18.34
C ASP A 23 17.57 -0.70 19.38
N SER A 24 16.45 -0.03 19.70
CA SER A 24 15.43 -0.48 20.63
C SER A 24 14.11 -0.76 19.90
N THR A 25 13.75 -2.04 19.75
CA THR A 25 12.46 -2.45 19.17
C THR A 25 11.27 -1.78 19.85
N SER A 26 11.30 -1.64 21.18
CA SER A 26 10.24 -0.94 21.93
C SER A 26 10.17 0.55 21.60
N SER A 27 11.31 1.22 21.38
CA SER A 27 11.34 2.63 20.99
C SER A 27 10.77 2.82 19.59
N VAL A 28 11.12 1.96 18.64
CA VAL A 28 10.59 2.02 17.27
C VAL A 28 9.08 1.73 17.24
N LYS A 29 8.60 0.76 18.03
CA LYS A 29 7.15 0.50 18.18
C LYS A 29 6.40 1.68 18.79
N ALA A 30 6.98 2.33 19.81
CA ALA A 30 6.38 3.53 20.42
C ALA A 30 6.29 4.68 19.41
N ALA A 31 7.35 4.90 18.62
CA ALA A 31 7.34 5.89 17.55
C ALA A 31 6.29 5.56 16.47
N ALA A 32 6.20 4.30 16.05
CA ALA A 32 5.18 3.86 15.09
C ALA A 32 3.76 4.11 15.60
N LYS A 33 3.52 3.92 16.90
CA LYS A 33 2.22 4.21 17.54
C LYS A 33 1.88 5.69 17.48
N ASP A 34 2.83 6.56 17.77
CA ASP A 34 2.61 8.01 17.69
C ASP A 34 2.33 8.48 16.26
N VAL A 35 3.07 7.98 15.27
CA VAL A 35 2.84 8.33 13.86
C VAL A 35 1.53 7.72 13.34
N ALA A 36 1.17 6.50 13.74
CA ALA A 36 -0.12 5.89 13.41
C ALA A 36 -1.29 6.69 13.99
N PHE A 37 -1.16 7.20 15.22
CA PHE A 37 -2.15 8.08 15.82
C PHE A 37 -2.32 9.37 15.03
N ASP A 38 -1.22 10.02 14.66
CA ASP A 38 -1.24 11.27 13.90
C ASP A 38 -1.83 11.04 12.49
N LEU A 39 -1.48 9.95 11.80
CA LEU A 39 -2.09 9.54 10.53
C LEU A 39 -3.59 9.30 10.65
N MET A 40 -4.02 8.52 11.65
CA MET A 40 -5.43 8.17 11.82
C MET A 40 -6.28 9.35 12.32
N SER A 41 -5.65 10.44 12.79
CA SER A 41 -6.36 11.68 13.13
C SER A 41 -7.03 12.34 11.91
N TYR A 42 -6.53 12.08 10.70
CA TYR A 42 -7.13 12.55 9.44
C TYR A 42 -8.32 11.70 8.99
N TYR A 43 -8.46 10.47 9.50
CA TYR A 43 -9.55 9.59 9.11
C TYR A 43 -10.86 9.98 9.81
N LYS A 44 -11.90 10.23 8.99
CA LYS A 44 -13.26 10.51 9.46
C LYS A 44 -14.28 9.46 9.01
N GLY A 45 -13.89 8.52 8.14
CA GLY A 45 -14.79 7.54 7.53
C GLY A 45 -15.55 6.62 8.51
N ASN A 46 -15.12 6.53 9.77
CA ASN A 46 -15.84 5.80 10.83
C ASN A 46 -16.89 6.66 11.58
N GLN A 47 -17.07 7.93 11.21
CA GLN A 47 -18.06 8.83 11.80
C GLN A 47 -19.39 8.72 11.04
N SER A 48 -20.50 9.01 11.74
CA SER A 48 -21.83 8.95 11.14
C SER A 48 -21.96 9.94 9.97
N GLY A 49 -22.35 9.42 8.80
CA GLY A 49 -22.53 10.22 7.58
C GLY A 49 -21.31 10.26 6.66
N GLU A 50 -20.18 9.73 7.10
CA GLU A 50 -18.94 9.63 6.31
C GLU A 50 -18.87 8.31 5.53
N ILE A 51 -17.85 8.19 4.67
CA ILE A 51 -17.63 7.00 3.82
C ILE A 51 -16.48 6.17 4.42
N PRO A 52 -16.75 4.96 4.95
CA PRO A 52 -15.69 4.10 5.46
C PRO A 52 -14.67 3.75 4.38
N GLY A 53 -13.41 3.66 4.80
CA GLY A 53 -12.32 3.31 3.90
C GLY A 53 -11.70 4.48 3.16
N LEU A 54 -12.27 5.69 3.24
CA LEU A 54 -11.75 6.89 2.60
C LEU A 54 -11.39 7.96 3.63
N LEU A 55 -10.20 8.53 3.50
CA LEU A 55 -9.85 9.82 4.07
C LEU A 55 -10.51 10.91 3.21
N THR A 56 -10.81 12.06 3.81
CA THR A 56 -11.60 13.11 3.15
C THR A 56 -11.02 13.48 1.77
N GLU A 57 -11.90 13.66 0.77
CA GLU A 57 -11.52 13.75 -0.64
C GLU A 57 -10.61 14.94 -0.97
N ASP A 58 -10.60 15.97 -0.13
CA ASP A 58 -9.70 17.12 -0.25
C ASP A 58 -8.23 16.77 0.05
N VAL A 59 -7.97 15.63 0.68
CA VAL A 59 -6.63 15.20 1.14
C VAL A 59 -6.14 13.93 0.43
N SER A 60 -7.03 13.10 -0.14
CA SER A 60 -6.67 11.77 -0.66
C SER A 60 -7.39 11.36 -1.95
N LYS A 61 -6.70 10.65 -2.86
CA LYS A 61 -7.34 9.93 -3.97
C LYS A 61 -7.79 8.55 -3.50
N TRP A 62 -8.83 7.98 -4.13
CA TRP A 62 -9.39 6.67 -3.75
C TRP A 62 -8.32 5.60 -3.50
N TRP A 63 -7.36 5.43 -4.43
CA TRP A 63 -6.31 4.42 -4.32
C TRP A 63 -5.32 4.65 -3.18
N THR A 64 -5.07 5.90 -2.77
CA THR A 64 -4.11 6.22 -1.70
C THR A 64 -4.56 5.67 -0.35
N ASN A 65 -5.86 5.46 -0.18
CA ASN A 65 -6.43 4.84 1.01
C ASN A 65 -6.06 3.36 1.14
N ALA A 66 -5.84 2.63 0.03
CA ALA A 66 -5.32 1.27 0.08
C ALA A 66 -3.96 1.21 0.80
N LEU A 67 -3.14 2.26 0.68
CA LEU A 67 -1.85 2.36 1.37
C LEU A 67 -2.02 2.63 2.85
N VAL A 68 -2.98 3.45 3.25
CA VAL A 68 -3.32 3.68 4.66
C VAL A 68 -3.71 2.36 5.31
N TRP A 69 -4.62 1.61 4.69
CA TRP A 69 -5.06 0.33 5.22
C TRP A 69 -3.95 -0.73 5.22
N SER A 70 -3.11 -0.77 4.18
CA SER A 70 -1.91 -1.63 4.18
C SER A 70 -0.97 -1.26 5.34
N SER A 71 -0.76 0.03 5.59
CA SER A 71 0.10 0.50 6.70
C SER A 71 -0.48 0.15 8.06
N MET A 72 -1.81 0.17 8.21
CA MET A 72 -2.48 -0.23 9.46
C MET A 72 -2.40 -1.74 9.69
N ILE A 73 -2.45 -2.55 8.63
CA ILE A 73 -2.21 -4.00 8.72
C ILE A 73 -0.76 -4.27 9.16
N ASP A 74 0.23 -3.60 8.56
CA ASP A 74 1.63 -3.72 8.98
C ASP A 74 1.86 -3.18 10.40
N TYR A 75 1.22 -2.06 10.75
CA TYR A 75 1.26 -1.51 12.10
C TYR A 75 0.84 -2.55 13.13
N TRP A 76 -0.34 -3.17 12.96
CA TRP A 76 -0.80 -4.23 13.84
C TRP A 76 0.18 -5.41 13.87
N ARG A 77 0.60 -5.89 12.70
CA ARG A 77 1.51 -7.03 12.57
C ARG A 77 2.81 -6.83 13.35
N TYR A 78 3.44 -5.67 13.23
CA TYR A 78 4.76 -5.44 13.81
C TYR A 78 4.71 -4.91 15.25
N THR A 79 3.67 -4.18 15.62
CA THR A 79 3.56 -3.62 16.98
C THR A 79 2.81 -4.55 17.94
N GLY A 80 1.81 -5.28 17.44
CA GLY A 80 0.83 -6.03 18.23
C GLY A 80 -0.34 -5.16 18.73
N ASP A 81 -0.40 -3.88 18.35
CA ASP A 81 -1.46 -2.95 18.74
C ASP A 81 -2.66 -3.08 17.78
N ASP A 82 -3.81 -3.47 18.33
CA ASP A 82 -5.05 -3.75 17.60
C ASP A 82 -6.02 -2.54 17.54
N THR A 83 -5.60 -1.37 18.03
CA THR A 83 -6.43 -0.15 18.14
C THR A 83 -7.17 0.19 16.84
N TYR A 84 -6.53 -0.02 15.68
CA TYR A 84 -7.07 0.34 14.36
C TYR A 84 -7.63 -0.84 13.56
N ASN A 85 -7.66 -2.05 14.13
CA ASN A 85 -8.07 -3.24 13.37
C ASN A 85 -9.52 -3.12 12.89
N LYS A 86 -10.44 -2.78 13.79
CA LYS A 86 -11.87 -2.68 13.45
C LYS A 86 -12.15 -1.70 12.30
N VAL A 87 -11.56 -0.51 12.36
CA VAL A 87 -11.74 0.51 11.31
C VAL A 87 -11.06 0.13 10.00
N THR A 88 -9.97 -0.64 10.06
CA THR A 88 -9.28 -1.17 8.88
C THR A 88 -10.11 -2.25 8.18
N VAL A 89 -10.70 -3.18 8.95
CA VAL A 89 -11.64 -4.18 8.41
C VAL A 89 -12.84 -3.49 7.75
N GLU A 90 -13.47 -2.56 8.46
CA GLU A 90 -14.62 -1.80 7.95
C GLU A 90 -14.28 -1.05 6.66
N GLY A 91 -13.13 -0.36 6.61
CA GLY A 91 -12.71 0.41 5.45
C GLY A 91 -12.42 -0.45 4.22
N LEU A 92 -11.71 -1.58 4.38
CA LEU A 92 -11.42 -2.50 3.27
C LEU A 92 -12.69 -3.14 2.72
N ILE A 93 -13.61 -3.58 3.59
CA ILE A 93 -14.86 -4.22 3.17
C ILE A 93 -15.80 -3.21 2.50
N PHE A 94 -15.93 -2.00 3.02
CA PHE A 94 -16.79 -0.98 2.41
C PHE A 94 -16.34 -0.64 0.97
N GLN A 95 -15.03 -0.68 0.71
CA GLN A 95 -14.46 -0.40 -0.61
C GLN A 95 -14.34 -1.63 -1.52
N SER A 96 -14.73 -2.82 -1.04
CA SER A 96 -14.55 -4.10 -1.75
C SER A 96 -15.37 -4.24 -3.05
N GLY A 97 -16.32 -3.32 -3.29
CA GLY A 97 -17.17 -3.32 -4.47
C GLY A 97 -18.40 -4.22 -4.32
N PRO A 98 -19.28 -4.24 -5.33
CA PRO A 98 -20.60 -4.88 -5.21
C PRO A 98 -20.55 -6.42 -5.29
N SER A 99 -19.44 -7.00 -5.76
CA SER A 99 -19.24 -8.46 -5.82
C SER A 99 -17.79 -8.81 -6.16
N LEU A 100 -17.42 -10.09 -5.98
CA LEU A 100 -16.13 -10.64 -6.45
C LEU A 100 -15.95 -10.61 -7.99
N ARG A 101 -16.98 -10.29 -8.78
CA ARG A 101 -16.82 -10.01 -10.22
C ARG A 101 -16.39 -8.58 -10.51
N GLN A 102 -16.52 -7.70 -9.52
CA GLN A 102 -16.10 -6.29 -9.55
C GLN A 102 -15.35 -5.95 -8.24
N PRO A 103 -14.29 -6.70 -7.91
CA PRO A 103 -13.58 -6.57 -6.64
C PRO A 103 -12.82 -5.24 -6.64
N PHE A 104 -13.01 -4.44 -5.60
CA PHE A 104 -12.50 -3.08 -5.48
C PHE A 104 -12.80 -2.22 -6.71
N LEU A 105 -14.01 -2.36 -7.26
CA LEU A 105 -14.57 -1.48 -8.29
C LEU A 105 -15.91 -0.92 -7.80
N PRO A 106 -15.92 -0.11 -6.73
CA PRO A 106 -17.15 0.52 -6.23
C PRO A 106 -17.79 1.38 -7.33
N ALA A 107 -19.12 1.35 -7.43
CA ALA A 107 -19.87 1.98 -8.52
C ALA A 107 -19.50 3.46 -8.72
N ASN A 108 -19.28 4.19 -7.62
CA ASN A 108 -18.96 5.63 -7.62
C ASN A 108 -17.66 5.99 -8.34
N TYR A 109 -16.68 5.07 -8.40
CA TYR A 109 -15.35 5.32 -8.97
C TYR A 109 -15.06 4.43 -10.20
N SER A 110 -15.92 3.45 -10.49
CA SER A 110 -15.69 2.40 -11.48
C SER A 110 -15.25 2.86 -12.88
N ILE A 111 -15.62 4.06 -13.31
CA ILE A 111 -15.24 4.63 -14.62
C ILE A 111 -13.83 5.25 -14.66
N SER A 112 -13.30 5.66 -13.50
CA SER A 112 -12.00 6.35 -13.39
C SER A 112 -10.91 5.47 -12.77
N ILE A 113 -11.27 4.32 -12.18
CA ILE A 113 -10.30 3.42 -11.56
C ILE A 113 -9.35 2.81 -12.61
N ALA A 114 -8.06 2.83 -12.27
CA ALA A 114 -7.00 2.20 -13.03
C ALA A 114 -6.60 0.80 -12.51
N ASN A 115 -5.87 0.03 -13.31
CA ASN A 115 -5.47 -1.34 -12.98
C ASN A 115 -4.53 -1.39 -11.77
N ASP A 116 -3.55 -0.49 -11.73
CA ASP A 116 -2.67 -0.31 -10.56
C ASP A 116 -3.49 0.02 -9.31
N GLU A 117 -4.43 0.96 -9.38
CA GLU A 117 -5.27 1.37 -8.26
C GLU A 117 -6.11 0.21 -7.69
N GLN A 118 -6.83 -0.52 -8.55
CA GLN A 118 -7.57 -1.72 -8.14
C GLN A 118 -6.62 -2.78 -7.55
N GLY A 119 -5.45 -2.94 -8.18
CA GLY A 119 -4.43 -3.88 -7.77
C GLY A 119 -3.85 -3.56 -6.38
N LEU A 120 -3.70 -2.28 -6.02
CA LEU A 120 -3.21 -1.86 -4.71
C LEU A 120 -4.19 -2.23 -3.58
N TRP A 121 -5.50 -2.10 -3.82
CA TRP A 121 -6.50 -2.63 -2.89
C TRP A 121 -6.46 -4.15 -2.81
N GLY A 122 -6.29 -4.84 -3.94
CA GLY A 122 -6.03 -6.28 -3.97
C GLY A 122 -4.79 -6.67 -3.17
N MET A 123 -3.72 -5.87 -3.24
CA MET A 123 -2.49 -6.09 -2.48
C MET A 123 -2.69 -5.90 -0.97
N ALA A 124 -3.54 -4.96 -0.56
CA ALA A 124 -3.94 -4.78 0.83
C ALA A 124 -4.73 -5.99 1.35
N ALA A 125 -5.70 -6.49 0.59
CA ALA A 125 -6.42 -7.72 0.92
C ALA A 125 -5.49 -8.95 0.97
N MET A 126 -4.57 -9.07 0.02
CA MET A 126 -3.54 -10.12 0.03
C MET A 126 -2.65 -10.01 1.28
N GLN A 127 -2.33 -8.79 1.72
CA GLN A 127 -1.54 -8.56 2.92
C GLN A 127 -2.30 -8.98 4.17
N ALA A 128 -3.58 -8.62 4.27
CA ALA A 128 -4.45 -9.05 5.36
C ALA A 128 -4.51 -10.59 5.48
N ALA A 129 -4.62 -11.30 4.36
CA ALA A 129 -4.56 -12.77 4.33
C ALA A 129 -3.19 -13.33 4.75
N GLU A 130 -2.11 -12.70 4.29
CA GLU A 130 -0.72 -13.11 4.57
C GLU A 130 -0.28 -12.92 6.02
N VAL A 131 -1.02 -12.15 6.82
CA VAL A 131 -0.67 -11.86 8.21
C VAL A 131 -1.72 -12.34 9.20
N ASP A 132 -2.71 -13.10 8.73
CA ASP A 132 -3.87 -13.53 9.52
C ASP A 132 -4.58 -12.35 10.22
N PHE A 133 -4.79 -11.27 9.46
CA PHE A 133 -5.49 -10.09 9.94
C PHE A 133 -6.96 -10.44 10.25
N PRO A 134 -7.59 -9.83 11.28
CA PRO A 134 -8.95 -10.16 11.69
C PRO A 134 -9.92 -10.32 10.51
N SER A 135 -10.65 -11.44 10.52
CA SER A 135 -11.56 -11.81 9.45
C SER A 135 -12.69 -10.79 9.26
N PRO A 136 -13.14 -10.58 8.01
CA PRO A 136 -14.36 -9.83 7.73
C PRO A 136 -15.59 -10.41 8.45
N PRO A 137 -16.65 -9.61 8.66
CA PRO A 137 -17.92 -10.09 9.19
C PRO A 137 -18.51 -11.23 8.35
N GLN A 138 -19.33 -12.08 8.98
CA GLN A 138 -20.01 -13.18 8.28
C GLN A 138 -20.85 -12.65 7.11
N GLY A 139 -20.71 -13.28 5.94
CA GLY A 139 -21.40 -12.91 4.71
C GLY A 139 -20.59 -12.01 3.80
N GLU A 140 -19.53 -11.38 4.31
CA GLU A 140 -18.56 -10.64 3.50
C GLU A 140 -17.49 -11.57 2.93
N PRO A 141 -16.89 -11.25 1.77
CA PRO A 141 -15.81 -12.05 1.22
C PRO A 141 -14.56 -12.02 2.10
N SER A 142 -13.87 -13.15 2.21
CA SER A 142 -12.58 -13.21 2.89
C SER A 142 -11.49 -12.41 2.17
N TRP A 143 -10.43 -12.07 2.90
CA TRP A 143 -9.27 -11.36 2.35
C TRP A 143 -8.64 -12.07 1.15
N ILE A 144 -8.52 -13.40 1.21
CA ILE A 144 -7.96 -14.19 0.11
C ILE A 144 -8.91 -14.26 -1.09
N GLU A 145 -10.23 -14.29 -0.89
CA GLU A 145 -11.20 -14.24 -1.99
C GLU A 145 -11.13 -12.90 -2.73
N LEU A 146 -11.01 -11.78 -2.00
CA LEU A 146 -10.83 -10.46 -2.60
C LEU A 146 -9.53 -10.36 -3.40
N ALA A 147 -8.41 -10.83 -2.85
CA ALA A 147 -7.12 -10.83 -3.54
C ALA A 147 -7.14 -11.67 -4.83
N LYS A 148 -7.71 -12.89 -4.76
CA LYS A 148 -7.89 -13.77 -5.92
C LYS A 148 -8.78 -13.13 -6.97
N ALA A 149 -9.90 -12.53 -6.56
CA ALA A 149 -10.82 -11.89 -7.48
C ALA A 149 -10.16 -10.72 -8.23
N VAL A 150 -9.38 -9.86 -7.56
CA VAL A 150 -8.63 -8.79 -8.24
C VAL A 150 -7.68 -9.40 -9.27
N PHE A 151 -6.89 -10.39 -8.88
CA PHE A 151 -5.98 -11.09 -9.78
C PHE A 151 -6.73 -11.67 -10.99
N ASP A 152 -7.82 -12.39 -10.80
CA ASP A 152 -8.58 -13.05 -11.87
C ASP A 152 -9.15 -12.02 -12.87
N THR A 153 -9.68 -10.90 -12.36
CA THR A 153 -10.18 -9.84 -13.24
C THR A 153 -9.06 -9.14 -14.04
N GLN A 154 -7.87 -8.98 -13.47
CA GLN A 154 -6.72 -8.44 -14.18
C GLN A 154 -6.14 -9.44 -15.18
N ALA A 155 -6.01 -10.72 -14.82
CA ALA A 155 -5.58 -11.78 -15.71
C ALA A 155 -6.50 -11.89 -16.94
N ALA A 156 -7.81 -11.73 -16.75
CA ALA A 156 -8.78 -11.68 -17.85
C ALA A 156 -8.53 -10.49 -18.80
N ARG A 157 -8.26 -9.29 -18.26
CA ARG A 157 -7.92 -8.10 -19.08
C ARG A 157 -6.61 -8.28 -19.83
N PHE A 158 -5.56 -8.77 -19.16
CA PHE A 158 -4.28 -9.07 -19.79
C PHE A 158 -4.47 -10.06 -20.94
N SER A 159 -5.22 -11.16 -20.71
CA SER A 159 -5.49 -12.18 -21.73
C SER A 159 -6.28 -11.66 -22.93
N ALA A 160 -7.21 -10.74 -22.69
CA ALA A 160 -8.05 -10.15 -23.72
C ALA A 160 -7.27 -9.16 -24.61
N GLU A 161 -6.15 -8.62 -24.14
CA GLU A 161 -5.37 -7.61 -24.84
C GLU A 161 -4.80 -8.14 -26.17
N LYS A 162 -4.91 -7.32 -27.22
CA LYS A 162 -4.52 -7.66 -28.59
C LYS A 162 -3.36 -6.81 -29.10
N THR A 163 -3.00 -5.75 -28.41
CA THR A 163 -1.87 -4.88 -28.78
C THR A 163 -0.66 -5.17 -27.91
N CYS A 164 0.52 -4.85 -28.42
CA CYS A 164 1.80 -4.91 -27.71
C CYS A 164 2.11 -6.28 -27.07
N GLY A 165 1.60 -7.38 -27.63
CA GLY A 165 1.84 -8.73 -27.10
C GLY A 165 1.17 -9.03 -25.76
N GLY A 166 0.23 -8.19 -25.30
CA GLY A 166 -0.45 -8.32 -24.01
C GLY A 166 -0.24 -7.10 -23.11
N GLY A 167 -0.15 -7.34 -21.81
CA GLY A 167 0.03 -6.32 -20.78
C GLY A 167 -1.28 -5.68 -20.33
N LEU A 168 -1.24 -5.06 -19.15
CA LEU A 168 -2.36 -4.28 -18.65
C LEU A 168 -2.25 -2.85 -19.18
N ARG A 169 -3.38 -2.32 -19.67
CA ARG A 169 -3.55 -0.88 -19.83
C ARG A 169 -3.55 -0.23 -18.46
N TRP A 170 -3.21 1.06 -18.41
CA TRP A 170 -3.33 1.81 -17.17
C TRP A 170 -4.81 1.90 -16.77
N ALA A 171 -5.66 2.46 -17.62
CA ALA A 171 -7.10 2.53 -17.37
C ALA A 171 -7.80 1.16 -17.49
N ILE A 172 -8.87 0.97 -16.69
CA ILE A 172 -9.78 -0.19 -16.83
C ILE A 172 -10.89 0.11 -17.84
N SER A 173 -11.39 1.35 -17.86
CA SER A 173 -12.46 1.74 -18.77
C SER A 173 -11.94 2.14 -20.15
N PRO A 174 -12.52 1.62 -21.25
CA PRO A 174 -12.18 2.03 -22.61
C PRO A 174 -12.58 3.47 -22.95
N THR A 175 -13.38 4.12 -22.11
CA THR A 175 -13.78 5.53 -22.28
C THR A 175 -12.78 6.51 -21.66
N SER A 176 -11.71 6.03 -21.03
CA SER A 176 -10.68 6.88 -20.44
C SER A 176 -9.71 7.40 -21.49
N ASP A 177 -9.30 8.66 -21.38
CA ASP A 177 -8.25 9.25 -22.23
C ASP A 177 -6.90 8.50 -22.10
N MET A 178 -6.69 7.81 -20.98
CA MET A 178 -5.50 7.00 -20.70
C MET A 178 -5.61 5.56 -21.23
N TRP A 179 -6.68 5.22 -21.95
CA TRP A 179 -6.87 3.85 -22.46
C TRP A 179 -5.72 3.36 -23.33
N HIS A 180 -5.07 4.25 -24.07
CA HIS A 180 -3.94 3.91 -24.95
C HIS A 180 -2.60 3.76 -24.21
N VAL A 181 -2.56 4.00 -22.90
CA VAL A 181 -1.33 3.93 -22.11
C VAL A 181 -1.24 2.58 -21.41
N LYS A 182 -0.07 1.93 -21.47
CA LYS A 182 0.27 0.77 -20.64
C LYS A 182 1.43 1.16 -19.74
N ASN A 183 1.21 1.19 -18.43
CA ASN A 183 2.24 1.59 -17.46
C ASN A 183 2.86 0.38 -16.74
N THR A 184 4.07 0.55 -16.26
CA THR A 184 4.79 -0.50 -15.52
C THR A 184 4.10 -0.81 -14.20
N ALA A 185 3.53 0.21 -13.53
CA ALA A 185 2.86 0.04 -12.24
C ALA A 185 1.70 -0.98 -12.31
N SER A 186 0.83 -0.91 -13.31
CA SER A 186 -0.32 -1.82 -13.45
C SER A 186 0.13 -3.28 -13.55
N THR A 187 1.13 -3.56 -14.39
CA THR A 187 1.64 -4.92 -14.54
C THR A 187 2.52 -5.36 -13.38
N ALA A 188 3.29 -4.47 -12.75
CA ALA A 188 4.09 -4.79 -11.57
C ALA A 188 3.20 -5.19 -10.37
N VAL A 189 2.10 -4.47 -10.14
CA VAL A 189 1.12 -4.79 -9.09
C VAL A 189 0.44 -6.13 -9.36
N PHE A 190 0.01 -6.38 -10.61
CA PHE A 190 -0.55 -7.67 -11.01
C PHE A 190 0.43 -8.84 -10.81
N LEU A 191 1.69 -8.64 -11.21
CA LEU A 191 2.78 -9.59 -11.03
C LEU A 191 3.03 -9.88 -9.55
N SER A 192 3.06 -8.84 -8.71
CA SER A 192 3.20 -8.97 -7.26
C SER A 192 2.04 -9.78 -6.65
N LEU A 193 0.79 -9.50 -7.04
CA LEU A 193 -0.36 -10.30 -6.63
C LEU A 193 -0.21 -11.77 -7.03
N GLY A 194 0.20 -12.05 -8.27
CA GLY A 194 0.47 -13.41 -8.73
C GLY A 194 1.56 -14.12 -7.91
N ALA A 195 2.71 -13.48 -7.71
CA ALA A 195 3.80 -14.06 -6.93
C ALA A 195 3.40 -14.37 -5.47
N ARG A 196 2.61 -13.49 -4.87
CA ARG A 196 2.09 -13.64 -3.50
C ARG A 196 1.05 -14.74 -3.39
N LEU A 197 0.10 -14.79 -4.32
CA LEU A 197 -0.89 -15.86 -4.42
C LEU A 197 -0.23 -17.22 -4.69
N TYR A 198 0.84 -17.26 -5.51
CA TYR A 198 1.63 -18.48 -5.70
C TYR A 198 2.22 -18.98 -4.38
N ARG A 199 2.89 -18.10 -3.63
CA ARG A 199 3.44 -18.45 -2.31
C ARG A 199 2.37 -18.89 -1.32
N PHE A 200 1.23 -18.19 -1.31
CA PHE A 200 0.14 -18.46 -0.36
C PHE A 200 -0.61 -19.75 -0.67
N THR A 201 -0.87 -20.04 -1.95
CA THR A 201 -1.75 -21.16 -2.36
C THR A 201 -1.01 -22.36 -2.91
N ASN A 202 0.27 -22.22 -3.24
CA ASN A 202 1.05 -23.20 -4.00
C ASN A 202 0.44 -23.58 -5.36
N ASN A 203 -0.36 -22.69 -5.96
CA ASN A 203 -0.95 -22.90 -7.28
C ASN A 203 -0.06 -22.30 -8.38
N GLU A 204 0.50 -23.19 -9.21
CA GLU A 204 1.44 -22.85 -10.30
C GLU A 204 0.86 -21.89 -11.34
N THR A 205 -0.47 -21.82 -11.53
CA THR A 205 -1.05 -20.84 -12.47
C THR A 205 -0.69 -19.40 -12.09
N TYR A 206 -0.57 -19.09 -10.80
CA TYR A 206 -0.14 -17.76 -10.38
C TYR A 206 1.34 -17.50 -10.69
N ALA A 207 2.20 -18.53 -10.60
CA ALA A 207 3.61 -18.45 -10.98
C ALA A 207 3.78 -18.22 -12.50
N GLU A 208 3.00 -18.91 -13.32
CA GLU A 208 2.98 -18.75 -14.77
C GLU A 208 2.60 -17.31 -15.18
N TRP A 209 1.62 -16.72 -14.51
CA TRP A 209 1.22 -15.33 -14.73
C TRP A 209 2.26 -14.33 -14.27
N ALA A 210 2.94 -14.59 -13.14
CA ALA A 210 4.06 -13.75 -12.68
C ALA A 210 5.21 -13.76 -13.70
N GLU A 211 5.57 -14.94 -14.22
CA GLU A 211 6.60 -15.10 -15.26
C GLU A 211 6.20 -14.40 -16.57
N ARG A 212 4.95 -14.60 -17.03
CA ARG A 212 4.40 -13.92 -18.22
C ARG A 212 4.46 -12.41 -18.07
N SER A 213 4.11 -11.88 -16.90
CA SER A 213 4.08 -10.44 -16.64
C SER A 213 5.49 -9.85 -16.62
N TRP A 214 6.46 -10.53 -16.00
CA TRP A 214 7.86 -10.10 -16.02
C TRP A 214 8.39 -10.06 -17.46
N ASN A 215 8.19 -11.14 -18.21
CA ASN A 215 8.69 -11.26 -19.57
C ASN A 215 8.05 -10.21 -20.47
N TRP A 216 6.75 -9.93 -20.30
CA TRP A 216 6.11 -8.85 -21.05
C TRP A 216 6.73 -7.48 -20.76
N LEU A 217 6.99 -7.14 -19.49
CA LEU A 217 7.64 -5.88 -19.12
C LEU A 217 9.03 -5.73 -19.77
N THR A 218 9.80 -6.81 -19.83
CA THR A 218 11.12 -6.80 -20.50
C THR A 218 11.01 -6.76 -22.02
N ASP A 219 10.11 -7.56 -22.61
CA ASP A 219 9.96 -7.73 -24.06
C ASP A 219 9.57 -6.42 -24.76
N ILE A 220 8.74 -5.59 -24.11
CA ILE A 220 8.35 -4.29 -24.66
C ILE A 220 9.31 -3.15 -24.25
N GLY A 221 10.33 -3.44 -23.45
CA GLY A 221 11.34 -2.46 -23.02
C GLY A 221 10.86 -1.50 -21.92
N LEU A 222 9.85 -1.87 -21.11
CA LEU A 222 9.52 -1.16 -19.87
C LEU A 222 10.51 -1.49 -18.75
N ILE A 223 11.10 -2.69 -18.77
CA ILE A 223 12.33 -3.01 -18.05
C ILE A 223 13.42 -3.22 -19.10
N ASP A 224 14.43 -2.36 -19.13
CA ASP A 224 15.55 -2.51 -20.07
C ASP A 224 16.70 -3.38 -19.53
N ASP A 225 17.73 -3.60 -20.35
CA ASP A 225 18.88 -4.44 -20.02
C ASP A 225 19.70 -3.85 -18.84
N GLU A 226 19.64 -2.55 -18.63
CA GLU A 226 20.21 -1.85 -17.48
C GLU A 226 19.33 -1.91 -16.22
N LEU A 227 18.17 -2.57 -16.30
CA LEU A 227 17.18 -2.73 -15.23
C LEU A 227 16.52 -1.42 -14.78
N ASN A 228 16.44 -0.44 -15.68
CA ASN A 228 15.57 0.70 -15.49
C ASN A 228 14.12 0.24 -15.63
N ALA A 229 13.28 0.55 -14.63
CA ALA A 229 11.83 0.37 -14.72
C ALA A 229 11.21 1.69 -15.20
N TRP A 230 11.02 1.82 -16.51
CA TRP A 230 10.42 2.99 -17.15
C TRP A 230 8.92 3.10 -16.84
N ASP A 231 8.37 4.30 -16.97
CA ASP A 231 7.00 4.59 -16.51
C ASP A 231 5.93 3.89 -17.35
N SER A 232 5.93 4.15 -18.66
CA SER A 232 4.84 3.71 -19.53
C SER A 232 5.20 3.66 -21.00
N ALA A 233 4.34 3.00 -21.77
CA ALA A 233 4.38 2.92 -23.22
C ALA A 233 3.02 3.36 -23.79
N VAL A 234 3.05 4.13 -24.88
CA VAL A 234 1.82 4.52 -25.60
C VAL A 234 1.57 3.59 -26.78
N ASP A 235 0.38 3.00 -26.78
CA ASP A 235 -0.14 2.15 -27.84
C ASP A 235 -0.69 2.99 -29.01
N GLY A 236 0.22 3.57 -29.80
CA GLY A 236 -0.15 4.39 -30.97
C GLY A 236 -0.42 3.58 -32.25
N ASN A 237 0.22 2.41 -32.41
CA ASN A 237 0.15 1.58 -33.62
C ASN A 237 0.15 0.06 -33.30
N GLY A 238 -0.23 -0.35 -32.08
CA GLY A 238 -0.26 -1.76 -31.70
C GLY A 238 1.07 -2.33 -31.18
N HIS A 239 2.15 -1.52 -31.12
CA HIS A 239 3.51 -2.01 -30.87
C HIS A 239 4.20 -1.42 -29.63
N CYS A 240 3.59 -0.47 -28.91
CA CYS A 240 4.13 0.12 -27.66
C CYS A 240 5.61 0.59 -27.74
N LEU A 241 6.06 1.09 -28.90
CA LEU A 241 7.48 1.44 -29.10
C LEU A 241 7.91 2.78 -28.46
N ALA A 242 6.94 3.63 -28.12
CA ALA A 242 7.20 4.92 -27.51
C ALA A 242 7.22 4.79 -25.98
N ILE A 243 8.40 4.48 -25.43
CA ILE A 243 8.61 4.36 -23.98
C ILE A 243 8.84 5.74 -23.36
N LEU A 244 8.02 6.09 -22.38
CA LEU A 244 8.20 7.25 -21.53
C LEU A 244 9.27 6.96 -20.47
N LYS A 245 10.49 7.46 -20.71
CA LYS A 245 11.67 7.20 -19.86
C LYS A 245 11.71 8.05 -18.60
N LEU A 246 10.69 7.85 -17.77
CA LEU A 246 10.53 8.43 -16.45
C LEU A 246 10.63 7.28 -15.41
N GLN A 247 11.20 7.53 -14.23
CA GLN A 247 11.37 6.52 -13.19
C GLN A 247 10.94 7.04 -11.82
N SER A 248 9.86 6.47 -11.30
CA SER A 248 9.46 6.59 -9.90
C SER A 248 9.98 5.39 -9.12
N SER A 249 10.12 5.51 -7.80
CA SER A 249 10.75 4.42 -7.01
C SER A 249 9.87 3.16 -6.89
N HIS A 250 8.55 3.33 -6.84
CA HIS A 250 7.62 2.26 -6.48
C HIS A 250 7.51 1.08 -7.48
N PRO A 251 7.54 1.25 -8.82
CA PRO A 251 7.39 0.11 -9.72
C PRO A 251 8.56 -0.87 -9.58
N ALA A 252 9.79 -0.35 -9.46
CA ALA A 252 10.98 -1.16 -9.25
C ALA A 252 10.92 -1.91 -7.90
N ALA A 253 10.45 -1.26 -6.84
CA ALA A 253 10.28 -1.87 -5.53
C ALA A 253 9.23 -2.99 -5.53
N ILE A 254 8.09 -2.80 -6.21
CA ILE A 254 7.03 -3.82 -6.35
C ILE A 254 7.54 -5.02 -7.16
N LEU A 255 8.36 -4.79 -8.19
CA LEU A 255 9.02 -5.87 -8.94
C LEU A 255 10.03 -6.64 -8.08
N ILE A 256 10.79 -5.95 -7.20
CA ILE A 256 11.67 -6.59 -6.21
C ILE A 256 10.85 -7.46 -5.26
N GLN A 257 9.73 -6.96 -4.73
CA GLN A 257 8.81 -7.74 -3.90
C GLN A 257 8.37 -9.01 -4.60
N ALA A 258 7.89 -8.89 -5.84
CA ALA A 258 7.42 -10.05 -6.56
C ALA A 258 8.53 -11.08 -6.83
N ALA A 259 9.73 -10.61 -7.22
CA ALA A 259 10.89 -11.48 -7.41
C ALA A 259 11.31 -12.19 -6.11
N ALA A 260 11.21 -11.51 -4.96
CA ALA A 260 11.45 -12.09 -3.65
C ALA A 260 10.43 -13.19 -3.30
N TYR A 261 9.14 -12.95 -3.52
CA TYR A 261 8.10 -13.96 -3.29
C TYR A 261 8.26 -15.17 -4.20
N MET A 262 8.52 -14.97 -5.50
CA MET A 262 8.83 -16.06 -6.44
C MET A 262 10.05 -16.87 -5.98
N THR A 263 11.16 -16.19 -5.67
CA THR A 263 12.39 -16.84 -5.17
C THR A 263 12.14 -17.64 -3.89
N SER A 264 11.29 -17.14 -2.98
CA SER A 264 11.00 -17.79 -1.70
C SER A 264 10.15 -19.06 -1.82
N GLN A 265 9.31 -19.16 -2.86
CA GLN A 265 8.42 -20.30 -3.08
C GLN A 265 9.04 -21.35 -4.00
N THR A 266 9.86 -20.94 -4.97
CA THR A 266 10.43 -21.85 -5.96
C THR A 266 11.55 -22.73 -5.37
N PRO A 267 11.56 -24.05 -5.63
CA PRO A 267 12.63 -24.94 -5.15
C PRO A 267 14.01 -24.52 -5.65
N ASN A 268 14.98 -24.46 -4.73
CA ASN A 268 16.33 -23.90 -5.00
C ASN A 268 17.18 -24.69 -6.01
N THR A 269 16.77 -25.91 -6.36
CA THR A 269 17.41 -26.79 -7.34
C THR A 269 16.97 -26.51 -8.78
N THR A 270 15.98 -25.64 -9.00
CA THR A 270 15.41 -25.37 -10.32
C THR A 270 16.08 -24.18 -11.01
N THR A 271 16.04 -24.17 -12.35
CA THR A 271 16.44 -23.00 -13.15
C THR A 271 15.59 -21.78 -12.83
N ALA A 272 14.29 -21.97 -12.60
CA ALA A 272 13.37 -20.90 -12.23
C ALA A 272 13.83 -20.15 -10.97
N TYR A 273 14.29 -20.87 -9.94
CA TYR A 273 14.85 -20.24 -8.73
C TYR A 273 16.06 -19.37 -9.06
N GLN A 274 16.99 -19.85 -9.90
CA GLN A 274 18.17 -19.07 -10.28
C GLN A 274 17.81 -17.82 -11.08
N THR A 275 16.82 -17.92 -11.97
CA THR A 275 16.29 -16.78 -12.73
C THR A 275 15.71 -15.72 -11.79
N TRP A 276 14.80 -16.10 -10.90
CA TRP A 276 14.16 -15.16 -9.97
C TRP A 276 15.14 -14.57 -8.96
N LYS A 277 16.08 -15.37 -8.45
CA LYS A 277 17.14 -14.88 -7.57
C LYS A 277 18.05 -13.87 -8.28
N THR A 278 18.37 -14.09 -9.56
CA THR A 278 19.17 -13.14 -10.35
C THR A 278 18.41 -11.83 -10.58
N ARG A 279 17.13 -11.92 -10.98
CA ARG A 279 16.23 -10.76 -11.12
C ARG A 279 16.17 -9.95 -9.82
N LEU A 280 15.94 -10.63 -8.69
CA LEU A 280 15.89 -10.03 -7.36
C LEU A 280 17.18 -9.26 -7.03
N ASN A 281 18.33 -9.92 -7.13
CA ASN A 281 19.60 -9.32 -6.74
C ASN A 281 20.00 -8.14 -7.61
N ASN A 282 19.86 -8.27 -8.93
CA ASN A 282 20.28 -7.23 -9.85
C ASN A 282 19.34 -6.02 -9.77
N LEU A 283 18.02 -6.24 -9.74
CA LEU A 283 17.06 -5.15 -9.62
C LEU A 283 17.15 -4.44 -8.26
N THR A 284 17.38 -5.18 -7.17
CA THR A 284 17.64 -4.58 -5.84
C THR A 284 18.87 -3.70 -5.88
N SER A 285 19.97 -4.19 -6.46
CA SER A 285 21.22 -3.42 -6.56
C SER A 285 21.05 -2.14 -7.39
N HIS A 286 20.38 -2.24 -8.55
CA HIS A 286 20.09 -1.08 -9.40
C HIS A 286 19.18 -0.07 -8.69
N THR A 287 18.10 -0.54 -8.07
CA THR A 287 17.12 0.30 -7.36
C THR A 287 17.77 1.03 -6.19
N LEU A 288 18.62 0.36 -5.41
CA LEU A 288 19.35 1.00 -4.30
C LEU A 288 20.31 2.08 -4.81
N ALA A 289 21.08 1.81 -5.88
CA ALA A 289 21.97 2.80 -6.48
C ALA A 289 21.20 4.02 -7.01
N HIS A 290 20.01 3.81 -7.57
CA HIS A 290 19.20 4.87 -8.15
C HIS A 290 18.41 5.66 -7.11
N PHE A 291 17.69 5.03 -6.18
CA PHE A 291 16.74 5.72 -5.28
C PHE A 291 17.27 5.95 -3.86
N PHE A 292 18.39 5.34 -3.48
CA PHE A 292 19.03 5.48 -2.17
C PHE A 292 20.50 5.88 -2.29
N PRO A 293 20.82 7.00 -2.98
CA PRO A 293 22.20 7.35 -3.27
C PRO A 293 22.99 7.70 -2.00
N ALA A 294 24.29 7.41 -2.01
CA ALA A 294 25.19 7.80 -0.91
C ALA A 294 25.18 9.31 -0.64
N SER A 295 24.88 10.15 -1.65
CA SER A 295 24.75 11.60 -1.50
C SER A 295 23.60 12.04 -0.58
N THR A 296 22.64 11.17 -0.30
CA THR A 296 21.53 11.42 0.63
C THR A 296 21.65 10.57 1.90
N ASN A 297 22.85 10.08 2.21
CA ASN A 297 23.10 9.13 3.29
C ASN A 297 22.18 7.89 3.18
N LEU A 298 22.01 7.35 1.98
CA LEU A 298 21.12 6.21 1.69
C LEU A 298 19.63 6.47 2.00
N THR A 299 19.21 7.74 2.08
CA THR A 299 17.80 8.10 2.28
C THR A 299 17.06 7.99 0.95
N LEU A 300 15.88 7.34 0.96
CA LEU A 300 14.98 7.23 -0.18
C LEU A 300 14.59 8.62 -0.74
N ILE A 301 14.80 8.80 -2.05
CA ILE A 301 14.38 10.00 -2.78
C ILE A 301 13.50 9.66 -3.98
N GLU A 302 12.56 10.55 -4.30
CA GLU A 302 11.86 10.53 -5.59
C GLU A 302 12.61 11.41 -6.58
N ARG A 303 13.17 10.81 -7.63
CA ARG A 303 14.00 11.53 -8.61
C ARG A 303 13.17 12.39 -9.58
N MET A 304 11.91 12.01 -9.78
CA MET A 304 10.97 12.68 -10.70
C MET A 304 10.51 14.04 -10.20
N CYS A 305 10.51 14.25 -8.87
CA CYS A 305 10.15 15.50 -8.24
C CYS A 305 11.23 16.59 -8.33
N LYS A 306 12.13 16.52 -9.32
CA LYS A 306 13.18 17.53 -9.55
C LYS A 306 12.71 18.55 -10.57
N ARG A 307 12.92 19.84 -10.26
CA ARG A 307 12.64 21.01 -11.12
C ARG A 307 13.09 20.77 -12.57
N PRO A 308 12.30 21.15 -13.59
CA PRO A 308 12.75 21.11 -14.99
C PRO A 308 14.01 21.99 -15.16
N PRO A 309 14.99 21.60 -15.99
CA PRO A 309 16.29 22.29 -16.10
C PRO A 309 16.24 23.75 -16.55
N ASN A 310 15.09 24.25 -17.00
CA ASN A 310 14.99 25.41 -17.88
C ASN A 310 14.74 26.74 -17.14
N ASP A 311 14.55 26.69 -15.83
CA ASP A 311 14.16 27.88 -15.08
C ASP A 311 15.40 28.48 -14.38
N ASN A 312 16.05 29.38 -15.12
CA ASN A 312 17.30 30.09 -14.81
C ASN A 312 17.20 31.06 -13.62
N ASP A 313 16.08 31.09 -12.91
CA ASP A 313 15.94 31.92 -11.73
C ASP A 313 16.67 31.31 -10.53
N LYS A 314 17.88 31.80 -10.27
CA LYS A 314 18.68 31.53 -9.07
C LYS A 314 18.33 32.48 -7.92
N SER A 315 17.35 33.37 -8.09
CA SER A 315 16.96 34.33 -7.06
C SER A 315 15.66 33.89 -6.39
N THR A 316 15.75 33.64 -5.09
CA THR A 316 14.62 33.42 -4.17
C THR A 316 13.71 32.21 -4.43
N ILE A 317 14.17 31.01 -4.06
CA ILE A 317 13.27 29.86 -3.85
C ILE A 317 13.11 29.64 -2.35
N THR A 318 11.98 30.09 -1.82
CA THR A 318 11.45 29.75 -0.48
C THR A 318 10.51 28.53 -0.51
N ALA A 319 10.30 27.91 -1.68
CA ALA A 319 9.42 26.75 -1.83
C ALA A 319 10.19 25.42 -1.63
N PRO A 320 9.70 24.50 -0.79
CA PRO A 320 10.34 23.19 -0.58
C PRO A 320 10.28 22.33 -1.85
N LYS A 321 11.28 21.47 -2.08
CA LYS A 321 11.36 20.59 -3.28
C LYS A 321 10.10 19.74 -3.52
N SER A 322 9.33 19.45 -2.47
CA SER A 322 8.06 18.73 -2.53
C SER A 322 6.97 19.47 -3.32
N SER A 323 7.13 20.77 -3.57
CA SER A 323 6.23 21.57 -4.41
C SER A 323 6.31 21.23 -5.90
N PHE A 324 7.30 20.43 -6.32
CA PHE A 324 7.45 19.97 -7.71
C PHE A 324 6.93 18.54 -7.95
N CYS A 325 6.51 17.84 -6.88
CA CYS A 325 5.83 16.55 -7.02
C CYS A 325 4.35 16.78 -7.37
N LEU A 326 3.80 15.92 -8.23
CA LEU A 326 2.34 15.75 -8.34
C LEU A 326 1.79 15.13 -7.05
N SER A 327 0.50 15.34 -6.75
CA SER A 327 -0.15 14.83 -5.53
C SER A 327 0.09 13.35 -5.27
N ASP A 328 0.11 12.54 -6.33
CA ASP A 328 0.26 11.09 -6.26
C ASP A 328 1.68 10.69 -5.86
N GLN A 329 2.67 11.47 -6.30
CA GLN A 329 4.08 11.19 -6.08
C GLN A 329 4.46 11.35 -4.61
N HIS A 330 3.67 12.07 -3.81
CA HIS A 330 3.85 12.15 -2.36
C HIS A 330 3.65 10.80 -1.65
N TYR A 331 2.97 9.84 -2.29
CA TYR A 331 2.67 8.51 -1.73
C TYR A 331 3.64 7.41 -2.19
N TYR A 332 4.47 7.67 -3.21
CA TYR A 332 5.31 6.63 -3.83
C TYR A 332 6.37 6.05 -2.91
N LYS A 333 6.90 6.86 -1.99
CA LYS A 333 7.83 6.38 -0.97
C LYS A 333 7.20 5.33 -0.06
N SER A 334 5.93 5.50 0.36
CA SER A 334 5.20 4.51 1.16
C SER A 334 5.10 3.17 0.43
N LEU A 335 4.68 3.19 -0.85
CA LEU A 335 4.64 1.99 -1.70
C LEU A 335 6.01 1.29 -1.78
N THR A 336 7.07 2.07 -2.01
CA THR A 336 8.45 1.55 -2.09
C THR A 336 8.88 0.89 -0.79
N LEU A 337 8.63 1.54 0.33
CA LEU A 337 9.02 1.05 1.65
C LEU A 337 8.26 -0.23 2.00
N HIS A 338 6.96 -0.29 1.74
CA HIS A 338 6.16 -1.51 1.93
C HIS A 338 6.69 -2.65 1.07
N ALA A 339 6.92 -2.42 -0.22
CA ALA A 339 7.34 -3.47 -1.14
C ALA A 339 8.71 -4.04 -0.79
N LEU A 340 9.68 -3.17 -0.47
CA LEU A 340 11.02 -3.57 -0.05
C LEU A 340 11.02 -4.28 1.31
N HIS A 341 10.18 -3.82 2.24
CA HIS A 341 10.03 -4.44 3.55
C HIS A 341 9.40 -5.85 3.42
N ASN A 342 8.35 -5.99 2.59
CA ASN A 342 7.73 -7.28 2.29
C ASN A 342 8.71 -8.24 1.58
N ALA A 343 9.55 -7.74 0.68
CA ALA A 343 10.62 -8.53 0.07
C ALA A 343 11.59 -9.08 1.13
N ALA A 344 11.98 -8.24 2.08
CA ALA A 344 12.89 -8.61 3.16
C ALA A 344 12.29 -9.63 4.14
N ALA A 345 10.97 -9.59 4.35
CA ALA A 345 10.26 -10.54 5.20
C ALA A 345 10.22 -11.98 4.64
N VAL A 346 10.34 -12.16 3.32
CA VAL A 346 10.34 -13.51 2.69
C VAL A 346 11.72 -13.98 2.23
N ILE A 347 12.73 -13.10 2.19
CA ILE A 347 14.13 -13.44 1.89
C ILE A 347 15.02 -12.98 3.06
N PRO A 348 15.29 -13.87 4.04
CA PRO A 348 16.00 -13.49 5.26
C PRO A 348 17.31 -12.71 5.05
N PRO A 349 18.21 -13.06 4.09
CA PRO A 349 19.43 -12.28 3.88
C PRO A 349 19.23 -10.77 3.60
N LEU A 350 18.05 -10.34 3.14
CA LEU A 350 17.77 -8.94 2.82
C LEU A 350 17.59 -8.04 4.06
N HIS A 351 17.20 -8.61 5.21
CA HIS A 351 17.01 -7.85 6.47
C HIS A 351 18.22 -7.90 7.40
N GLU A 352 19.28 -8.63 7.04
CA GLU A 352 20.52 -8.66 7.82
C GLU A 352 21.13 -7.25 7.91
N PRO A 353 21.63 -6.79 9.08
CA PRO A 353 22.12 -5.42 9.26
C PRO A 353 23.21 -4.98 8.25
N ASP A 354 24.03 -5.94 7.79
CA ASP A 354 25.09 -5.70 6.80
C ASP A 354 24.61 -5.78 5.34
N HIS A 355 23.33 -6.06 5.10
CA HIS A 355 22.77 -6.04 3.77
C HIS A 355 22.51 -4.59 3.31
N PRO A 356 22.86 -4.21 2.06
CA PRO A 356 22.62 -2.86 1.55
C PRO A 356 21.17 -2.39 1.67
N LEU A 357 20.19 -3.29 1.48
CA LEU A 357 18.78 -2.96 1.63
C LEU A 357 18.43 -2.61 3.09
N ALA A 358 18.84 -3.42 4.07
CA ALA A 358 18.57 -3.17 5.48
C ALA A 358 19.15 -1.81 5.93
N ARG A 359 20.39 -1.51 5.51
CA ARG A 359 21.00 -0.19 5.78
C ARG A 359 20.21 0.96 5.16
N ALA A 360 19.75 0.80 3.92
CA ALA A 360 18.98 1.83 3.23
C ALA A 360 17.61 2.07 3.87
N LEU A 361 16.91 1.00 4.28
CA LEU A 361 15.64 1.09 5.01
C LEU A 361 15.84 1.78 6.36
N ARG A 362 16.87 1.38 7.12
CA ARG A 362 17.21 2.01 8.41
C ARG A 362 17.55 3.50 8.25
N ALA A 363 18.46 3.84 7.33
CA ALA A 363 18.85 5.23 7.11
C ALA A 363 17.66 6.10 6.67
N THR A 364 16.74 5.54 5.88
CA THR A 364 15.49 6.20 5.49
C THR A 364 14.58 6.42 6.69
N ALA A 365 14.41 5.42 7.56
CA ALA A 365 13.60 5.53 8.78
C ALA A 365 14.16 6.60 9.73
N GLU A 366 15.47 6.62 9.94
CA GLU A 366 16.15 7.65 10.74
C GLU A 366 15.95 9.06 10.17
N ALA A 367 16.01 9.21 8.84
CA ALA A 367 15.76 10.50 8.18
C ALA A 367 14.30 10.93 8.26
N ALA A 368 13.35 10.00 8.12
CA ALA A 368 11.93 10.25 8.27
C ALA A 368 11.61 10.71 9.70
N ALA A 369 12.08 9.98 10.72
CA ALA A 369 11.85 10.31 12.13
C ALA A 369 12.41 11.69 12.50
N ARG A 370 13.62 12.05 12.03
CA ARG A 370 14.20 13.40 12.24
C ARG A 370 13.35 14.54 11.67
N SER A 371 12.49 14.24 10.70
CA SER A 371 11.62 15.23 10.06
C SER A 371 10.29 15.46 10.78
N CYS A 372 9.98 14.62 11.77
CA CYS A 372 8.74 14.61 12.55
C CYS A 372 8.85 15.56 13.76
N VAL A 373 8.77 16.86 13.48
CA VAL A 373 9.03 17.96 14.44
C VAL A 373 8.03 19.12 14.36
N ALA A 374 6.92 18.97 13.62
CA ALA A 374 6.00 20.05 13.30
C ALA A 374 4.55 19.79 13.78
N GLY A 375 3.63 20.69 13.45
CA GLY A 375 2.20 20.55 13.74
C GLY A 375 1.81 20.69 15.21
N ASP A 376 0.51 20.57 15.48
CA ASP A 376 -0.06 20.78 16.82
C ASP A 376 0.40 19.71 17.84
N THR A 377 0.78 18.53 17.36
CA THR A 377 1.33 17.44 18.18
C THR A 377 2.83 17.63 18.48
N GLY A 378 3.53 18.51 17.75
CA GLY A 378 4.98 18.70 17.85
C GLY A 378 5.82 17.65 17.12
N ARG A 379 5.16 16.68 16.49
CA ARG A 379 5.79 15.51 15.85
C ARG A 379 5.23 15.20 14.46
N GLY A 380 4.46 16.12 13.86
CA GLY A 380 4.01 16.00 12.48
C GLY A 380 5.19 15.91 11.52
N CYS A 381 5.10 14.96 10.57
CA CYS A 381 6.19 14.53 9.72
C CYS A 381 6.28 15.29 8.38
N ALA A 382 7.49 15.30 7.80
CA ALA A 382 7.79 15.84 6.48
C ALA A 382 7.71 14.77 5.38
N LEU A 383 7.59 15.23 4.13
CA LEU A 383 7.89 14.40 2.95
C LEU A 383 9.35 14.51 2.47
N GLU A 384 10.04 15.59 2.84
CA GLU A 384 11.42 15.87 2.43
C GLU A 384 12.40 15.45 3.54
N TRP A 385 13.14 14.37 3.29
CA TRP A 385 14.06 13.77 4.27
C TRP A 385 15.54 13.93 3.90
N ALA A 386 15.79 14.20 2.61
CA ALA A 386 17.14 14.23 2.04
C ALA A 386 17.76 15.63 1.99
N THR A 387 17.21 16.61 2.73
CA THR A 387 17.76 17.97 2.86
C THR A 387 18.09 18.29 4.31
N GLU A 388 19.28 18.85 4.54
CA GLU A 388 19.81 19.21 5.86
C GLU A 388 19.14 20.44 6.52
N VAL A 389 17.94 20.86 6.10
CA VAL A 389 17.30 22.07 6.62
C VAL A 389 16.18 21.70 7.59
N PRO A 390 16.45 21.53 8.89
CA PRO A 390 15.42 21.52 9.90
C PRO A 390 14.81 22.93 9.97
N GLY A 391 13.50 23.05 9.71
CA GLY A 391 12.74 24.27 9.98
C GLY A 391 11.94 24.89 8.83
N THR A 392 11.98 24.35 7.61
CA THR A 392 11.13 24.82 6.49
C THR A 392 10.03 23.84 6.09
N VAL A 393 9.75 22.85 6.94
CA VAL A 393 8.84 21.77 6.58
C VAL A 393 7.41 22.11 6.99
N PHE A 394 6.51 22.20 6.00
CA PHE A 394 5.08 22.01 6.19
C PHE A 394 4.83 20.53 6.59
N GLY A 395 4.96 20.22 7.87
CA GLY A 395 4.61 18.90 8.40
C GLY A 395 3.12 18.77 8.68
N GLY A 396 2.61 17.54 8.80
CA GLY A 396 1.20 17.28 9.09
C GLY A 396 0.32 17.20 7.84
N SER A 397 0.56 16.18 7.02
CA SER A 397 -0.33 15.78 5.93
C SER A 397 -0.40 14.26 5.85
N VAL A 398 -1.52 13.72 5.35
CA VAL A 398 -1.71 12.28 5.16
C VAL A 398 -0.52 11.60 4.47
N PRO A 399 -0.01 12.05 3.30
CA PRO A 399 1.10 11.36 2.66
C PRO A 399 2.39 11.42 3.48
N ALA A 400 2.61 12.48 4.26
CA ALA A 400 3.78 12.63 5.11
C ALA A 400 3.75 11.64 6.29
N GLU A 401 2.63 11.58 7.02
CA GLU A 401 2.47 10.65 8.14
C GLU A 401 2.47 9.20 7.66
N LEU A 402 1.77 8.91 6.56
CA LEU A 402 1.74 7.58 5.95
C LEU A 402 3.14 7.09 5.57
N THR A 403 3.88 7.94 4.87
CA THR A 403 5.21 7.60 4.37
C THR A 403 6.23 7.51 5.52
N ALA A 404 6.10 8.33 6.56
CA ALA A 404 6.90 8.22 7.77
C ALA A 404 6.60 6.93 8.55
N LEU A 405 5.32 6.56 8.69
CA LEU A 405 4.92 5.30 9.32
C LEU A 405 5.52 4.09 8.59
N ALA A 406 5.39 4.06 7.26
CA ALA A 406 5.99 3.02 6.43
C ALA A 406 7.51 2.92 6.64
N ALA A 407 8.21 4.04 6.80
CA ALA A 407 9.66 4.07 7.04
C ALA A 407 10.02 3.52 8.43
N VAL A 408 9.33 3.98 9.47
CA VAL A 408 9.54 3.53 10.86
C VAL A 408 9.27 2.04 10.99
N LEU A 409 8.16 1.54 10.41
CA LEU A 409 7.85 0.10 10.39
C LEU A 409 8.90 -0.70 9.63
N ALA A 410 9.39 -0.19 8.49
CA ALA A 410 10.42 -0.88 7.71
C ALA A 410 11.74 -1.11 8.48
N ALA A 411 12.01 -0.32 9.53
CA ALA A 411 13.18 -0.47 10.39
C ALA A 411 13.04 -1.58 11.45
N LEU A 412 11.84 -2.11 11.71
CA LEU A 412 11.62 -3.16 12.72
C LEU A 412 12.19 -4.54 12.32
N GLY A 413 12.70 -4.70 11.10
CA GLY A 413 13.34 -5.93 10.62
C GLY A 413 12.34 -7.06 10.32
N GLY A 414 12.69 -7.94 9.36
CA GLY A 414 11.81 -8.96 8.77
C GLY A 414 11.58 -10.22 9.60
N GLY A 415 11.29 -10.09 10.89
CA GLY A 415 11.21 -11.22 11.84
C GLY A 415 9.90 -12.03 11.81
N LEU A 416 8.88 -11.61 11.06
CA LEU A 416 7.59 -12.27 10.98
C LEU A 416 7.30 -12.65 9.53
N PRO A 417 7.72 -13.83 9.02
CA PRO A 417 7.42 -14.22 7.66
C PRO A 417 5.90 -14.33 7.46
N PRO A 418 5.34 -13.86 6.35
CA PRO A 418 3.91 -14.00 6.10
C PRO A 418 3.50 -15.48 6.02
N VAL A 419 2.30 -15.80 6.52
CA VAL A 419 1.76 -17.17 6.58
C VAL A 419 1.54 -17.73 5.17
N ARG A 420 1.49 -19.06 5.06
CA ARG A 420 0.98 -19.74 3.85
C ARG A 420 -0.46 -20.20 4.11
N GLY A 421 -1.22 -20.41 3.04
CA GLY A 421 -2.56 -20.97 3.15
C GLY A 421 -2.52 -22.33 3.83
N GLY A 422 -3.33 -22.50 4.88
CA GLY A 422 -3.36 -23.70 5.72
C GLY A 422 -2.53 -23.61 7.01
N ASP A 423 -1.68 -22.59 7.18
CA ASP A 423 -0.93 -22.36 8.42
C ASP A 423 -1.76 -21.60 9.49
N GLY A 424 -2.93 -21.08 9.11
CA GLY A 424 -3.82 -20.27 9.94
C GLY A 424 -5.29 -20.57 9.65
N GLN A 425 -5.76 -21.72 10.13
CA GLN A 425 -7.18 -21.97 10.36
C GLN A 425 -7.29 -22.80 11.64
N GLY A 426 -6.72 -22.27 12.73
CA GLY A 426 -7.04 -22.69 14.07
C GLY A 426 -8.33 -21.98 14.46
N ASP A 427 -9.44 -22.70 14.36
CA ASP A 427 -10.66 -22.40 15.08
C ASP A 427 -10.37 -22.54 16.59
N GLU A 428 -9.73 -21.53 17.17
CA GLU A 428 -9.73 -21.34 18.61
C GLU A 428 -10.54 -20.07 18.88
N GLY A 429 -11.84 -20.30 19.08
CA GLY A 429 -12.71 -19.32 19.71
C GLY A 429 -12.03 -18.78 20.97
N VAL A 430 -11.88 -17.46 21.01
CA VAL A 430 -11.50 -16.73 22.21
C VAL A 430 -12.63 -16.92 23.23
N GLU A 431 -12.56 -18.02 23.99
CA GLU A 431 -13.26 -18.13 25.26
C GLU A 431 -12.61 -17.14 26.23
N GLY A 432 -13.37 -16.12 26.59
CA GLY A 432 -13.01 -15.17 27.63
C GLY A 432 -12.66 -15.90 28.93
N GLY A 433 -11.46 -15.62 29.43
CA GLY A 433 -11.02 -16.05 30.75
C GLY A 433 -11.92 -15.45 31.84
N GLY A 434 -12.87 -16.24 32.33
CA GLY A 434 -13.76 -15.88 33.42
C GLY A 434 -14.12 -17.11 34.26
N GLY A 435 -13.30 -17.37 35.29
CA GLY A 435 -13.68 -17.91 36.60
C GLY A 435 -14.51 -19.21 36.65
N GLY A 436 -13.88 -20.29 37.11
CA GLY A 436 -14.48 -21.62 37.22
C GLY A 436 -15.71 -21.73 38.12
N GLY A 437 -16.56 -22.69 37.76
CA GLY A 437 -17.73 -23.12 38.51
C GLY A 437 -18.18 -24.50 38.05
N ASN A 438 -17.79 -25.52 38.81
CA ASN A 438 -18.08 -26.94 38.65
C ASN A 438 -19.59 -27.23 38.70
N GLY A 439 -20.11 -28.09 37.81
CA GLY A 439 -21.49 -28.59 37.89
C GLY A 439 -21.82 -29.57 36.77
N GLY A 440 -21.79 -30.87 37.07
CA GLY A 440 -22.12 -31.94 36.13
C GLY A 440 -23.62 -32.09 35.85
N GLY A 441 -23.95 -32.80 34.77
CA GLY A 441 -25.32 -33.20 34.45
C GLY A 441 -25.42 -33.90 33.10
N ASN A 442 -25.96 -35.12 33.12
CA ASN A 442 -26.09 -36.08 32.02
C ASN A 442 -27.44 -35.96 31.28
N GLY A 443 -27.52 -36.44 30.04
CA GLY A 443 -28.74 -36.66 29.23
C GLY A 443 -28.78 -35.78 27.98
N GLY A 444 -28.96 -36.24 26.74
CA GLY A 444 -29.64 -37.41 26.21
C GLY A 444 -30.92 -36.95 25.49
N GLY A 445 -31.03 -37.14 24.17
CA GLY A 445 -32.33 -37.04 23.45
C GLY A 445 -32.31 -36.39 22.07
N GLU A 446 -32.80 -37.15 21.09
CA GLU A 446 -32.92 -36.91 19.65
C GLU A 446 -33.96 -35.83 19.24
N GLY A 447 -33.79 -35.32 18.00
CA GLY A 447 -34.82 -35.40 16.96
C GLY A 447 -35.70 -34.16 16.69
N GLY A 448 -35.82 -33.79 15.42
CA GLY A 448 -37.01 -33.09 14.90
C GLY A 448 -36.76 -32.06 13.79
N GLU A 449 -36.98 -32.47 12.54
CA GLU A 449 -37.07 -31.65 11.33
C GLU A 449 -38.28 -30.71 11.31
N GLY A 450 -38.22 -29.67 10.46
CA GLY A 450 -39.38 -29.28 9.64
C GLY A 450 -39.67 -27.77 9.52
N GLY A 451 -39.68 -27.28 8.27
CA GLY A 451 -40.71 -26.34 7.81
C GLY A 451 -40.26 -24.98 7.29
N GLU A 452 -40.12 -24.87 5.97
CA GLU A 452 -40.19 -23.63 5.18
C GLU A 452 -41.59 -22.97 5.28
N GLU A 453 -41.68 -21.64 5.23
CA GLU A 453 -42.47 -20.95 4.19
C GLU A 453 -42.36 -19.40 4.24
N GLY A 454 -42.03 -18.87 3.06
CA GLY A 454 -42.39 -17.61 2.41
C GLY A 454 -43.12 -16.48 3.16
N GLY A 455 -42.54 -15.28 3.05
CA GLY A 455 -43.23 -14.00 3.28
C GLY A 455 -42.65 -12.90 2.40
N ASN A 456 -43.23 -12.71 1.22
CA ASN A 456 -42.96 -11.60 0.30
C ASN A 456 -43.42 -10.27 0.92
N GLY A 457 -42.52 -9.29 1.05
CA GLY A 457 -42.80 -7.95 1.57
C GLY A 457 -42.20 -6.89 0.67
N ASP A 458 -42.99 -6.44 -0.30
CA ASP A 458 -42.70 -5.32 -1.18
C ASP A 458 -42.82 -4.00 -0.39
N GLY A 459 -41.75 -3.21 -0.34
CA GLY A 459 -41.64 -2.03 0.50
C GLY A 459 -40.92 -0.91 -0.24
N GLY A 460 -41.68 -0.15 -1.04
CA GLY A 460 -41.19 1.06 -1.69
C GLY A 460 -40.83 2.16 -0.69
N SER A 461 -39.71 2.84 -0.93
CA SER A 461 -39.40 4.11 -0.27
C SER A 461 -38.54 5.01 -1.16
N GLY A 462 -39.15 6.13 -1.57
CA GLY A 462 -38.55 7.47 -1.50
C GLY A 462 -37.21 7.70 -2.20
N GLY A 463 -37.25 8.02 -3.49
CA GLY A 463 -36.13 8.68 -4.17
C GLY A 463 -35.92 10.09 -3.63
N ALA A 464 -34.89 10.29 -2.83
CA ALA A 464 -34.32 11.61 -2.54
C ALA A 464 -33.17 11.84 -3.52
N SER A 465 -33.39 12.72 -4.49
CA SER A 465 -32.38 13.15 -5.46
C SER A 465 -31.41 14.12 -4.79
N VAL A 466 -30.25 13.61 -4.34
CA VAL A 466 -29.12 14.46 -3.93
C VAL A 466 -28.33 14.80 -5.18
N ARG A 467 -28.43 16.06 -5.61
CA ARG A 467 -27.60 16.63 -6.68
C ARG A 467 -26.17 16.81 -6.16
N VAL A 468 -25.29 15.86 -6.43
CA VAL A 468 -23.85 16.05 -6.30
C VAL A 468 -23.38 16.86 -7.51
N THR A 469 -22.85 18.05 -7.25
CA THR A 469 -22.29 18.92 -8.29
C THR A 469 -20.85 18.48 -8.51
N MET A 470 -20.62 17.73 -9.58
CA MET A 470 -19.31 17.19 -9.95
C MET A 470 -18.42 18.32 -10.46
N GLY A 471 -17.46 18.75 -9.63
CA GLY A 471 -16.45 19.73 -10.00
C GLY A 471 -15.35 19.06 -10.86
N LEU A 472 -15.42 19.26 -12.17
CA LEU A 472 -14.34 18.94 -13.10
C LEU A 472 -13.15 19.88 -12.84
N VAL A 473 -12.05 19.35 -12.30
CA VAL A 473 -10.73 20.01 -12.37
C VAL A 473 -9.89 19.25 -13.39
N LEU A 474 -10.00 19.70 -14.64
CA LEU A 474 -9.11 19.36 -15.76
C LEU A 474 -7.98 20.40 -15.79
N ALA A 475 -6.76 19.98 -15.46
CA ALA A 475 -5.50 20.61 -15.88
C ALA A 475 -4.35 19.68 -15.47
N GLY A 476 -3.38 19.30 -16.29
CA GLY A 476 -3.11 19.53 -17.70
C GLY A 476 -1.81 18.79 -18.03
N LEU A 477 -1.79 18.03 -19.13
CA LEU A 477 -0.56 17.48 -19.70
C LEU A 477 -0.78 17.22 -21.19
N ALA A 478 -1.00 18.33 -21.92
CA ALA A 478 -1.03 18.36 -23.37
C ALA A 478 -0.24 19.58 -23.85
N ALA A 479 1.07 19.62 -23.54
CA ALA A 479 1.98 20.62 -24.09
C ALA A 479 3.44 20.15 -23.97
N ALA A 480 3.80 19.04 -24.63
CA ALA A 480 5.21 18.69 -24.89
C ALA A 480 5.38 17.73 -26.09
N LEU A 481 4.52 17.84 -27.12
CA LEU A 481 4.70 17.15 -28.39
C LEU A 481 4.47 18.14 -29.54
N LEU A 482 5.40 19.08 -29.66
CA LEU A 482 5.89 19.63 -30.93
C LEU A 482 7.41 19.74 -30.84
#